data_AF-A0A9W8LWI0-F1
#
_entry.id   AF-A0A9W8LWI0-F1
#
_cell.length_a   1.000
_cell.length_b   1.000
_cell.length_c   1.000
_cell.angle_alpha   90.00
_cell.angle_beta   90.00
_cell.angle_gamma   90.00
#
_symmetry.space_group_name_H-M   'P 1'
#
loop_
_entity.id
_entity.type
_entity.pdbx_description
1 polymer ?
#
loop_
_entity_poly.entity_id
_entity_poly.type
_entity_poly.pdbx_seq_one_letter_code
_entity_poly.pdbx_strand_id
1 'polypeptide(L)'
;ADSEGINFLIAGYQRYRCPYVWLRTDHERLVQLDPDEELDKDAPVELNTINCWRNYDIRPWDVIVEIVCYALDPWPENPFAIDYDYFDKITMEERVVATGAMLEFLRRAYLRRYFCSEILLEDIKRVSAELSVS
;
A
#
# COMPACT_ATOMS: atom_id res chain seq x y z
N ALA A 1 -4.82 -23.10 9.67
CA ALA A 1 -5.14 -22.94 8.24
C ALA A 1 -4.33 -21.75 7.79
N ASP A 2 -3.16 -21.99 7.21
CA ASP A 2 -2.38 -20.92 6.59
C ASP A 2 -3.18 -20.46 5.39
N SER A 3 -3.84 -19.31 5.52
CA SER A 3 -4.44 -18.66 4.36
C SER A 3 -3.30 -18.33 3.41
N GLU A 4 -3.37 -18.88 2.20
CA GLU A 4 -2.42 -18.69 1.11
C GLU A 4 -2.43 -17.22 0.68
N GLY A 5 -1.72 -16.38 1.45
CA GLY A 5 -1.59 -14.95 1.20
C GLY A 5 -0.64 -14.68 0.04
N ILE A 6 -0.86 -13.58 -0.67
CA ILE A 6 0.01 -13.15 -1.78
C ILE A 6 1.20 -12.38 -1.19
N ASN A 7 2.42 -12.85 -1.48
CA ASN A 7 3.64 -12.26 -0.95
C ASN A 7 4.38 -11.46 -2.02
N PHE A 8 4.67 -10.20 -1.72
CA PHE A 8 5.53 -9.34 -2.53
C PHE A 8 6.81 -8.99 -1.76
N LEU A 9 7.94 -8.98 -2.46
CA LEU A 9 9.20 -8.43 -1.95
C LEU A 9 9.43 -7.07 -2.59
N ILE A 10 9.60 -6.02 -1.78
CA ILE A 10 9.97 -4.68 -2.24
C ILE A 10 11.42 -4.39 -1.82
N ALA A 11 12.31 -4.10 -2.77
CA ALA A 11 13.69 -3.75 -2.47
C ALA A 11 14.03 -2.34 -2.98
N GLY A 12 14.51 -1.49 -2.07
CA GLY A 12 15.02 -0.15 -2.37
C GLY A 12 16.54 -0.13 -2.38
N TYR A 13 17.16 -0.28 -3.55
CA TYR A 13 18.61 -0.19 -3.67
C TYR A 13 19.05 1.26 -3.93
N GLN A 14 19.92 1.78 -3.06
CA GLN A 14 20.44 3.15 -3.19
C GLN A 14 21.10 3.42 -4.55
N ARG A 15 21.77 2.41 -5.11
CA ARG A 15 22.43 2.50 -6.44
C ARG A 15 21.46 2.82 -7.57
N TYR A 16 20.23 2.30 -7.52
CA TYR A 16 19.26 2.41 -8.61
C TYR A 16 18.29 3.57 -8.44
N ARG A 17 18.23 4.15 -7.23
CA ARG A 17 17.34 5.28 -6.86
C ARG A 17 15.87 5.03 -7.19
N CYS A 18 15.45 3.76 -7.20
CA CYS A 18 14.13 3.30 -7.57
C CYS A 18 13.88 1.94 -6.88
N PRO A 19 12.67 1.68 -6.34
CA PRO A 19 12.33 0.39 -5.80
C PRO A 19 12.10 -0.64 -6.92
N TYR A 20 12.32 -1.91 -6.59
CA TYR A 20 11.95 -3.06 -7.40
C TYR A 20 11.03 -3.96 -6.59
N VAL A 21 10.08 -4.61 -7.25
CA VAL A 21 9.08 -5.46 -6.61
C VAL A 21 9.10 -6.83 -7.25
N TRP A 22 9.05 -7.90 -6.47
CA TRP A 22 8.96 -9.28 -6.95
C TRP A 22 7.75 -9.96 -6.34
N LEU A 23 7.04 -10.76 -7.13
CA LEU A 23 6.03 -11.68 -6.63
C LEU A 23 6.74 -12.94 -6.13
N ARG A 24 6.47 -13.35 -4.88
CA ARG A 24 7.13 -14.50 -4.23
C ARG A 24 6.25 -15.72 -4.09
N THR A 25 4.95 -15.55 -4.28
CA THR A 25 3.95 -16.63 -4.28
C THR A 25 3.59 -17.02 -5.71
N ASP A 26 3.45 -18.32 -5.96
CA ASP A 26 2.94 -18.85 -7.24
C ASP A 26 1.44 -18.58 -7.30
N HIS A 27 1.08 -17.37 -7.69
CA HIS A 27 -0.31 -16.97 -7.83
C HIS A 27 -0.61 -16.74 -9.31
N GLU A 28 -0.97 -17.81 -10.02
CA GLU A 28 -1.22 -17.84 -11.48
C GLU A 28 -2.17 -16.72 -11.94
N ARG A 29 -3.14 -16.33 -11.10
CA ARG A 29 -4.09 -15.25 -11.41
C ARG A 29 -3.44 -13.87 -11.61
N LEU A 30 -2.29 -13.62 -11.00
CA LEU A 30 -1.62 -12.32 -11.09
C LEU A 30 -0.73 -12.22 -12.31
N VAL A 31 -0.19 -13.34 -12.78
CA VAL A 31 0.76 -13.34 -13.87
C VAL A 31 0.05 -13.78 -15.14
N GLN A 32 -0.01 -12.89 -16.13
CA GLN A 32 -0.46 -13.25 -17.47
C GLN A 32 0.65 -14.07 -18.14
N LEU A 33 0.80 -15.33 -17.73
CA LEU A 33 1.71 -16.27 -18.39
C LEU A 33 0.97 -16.89 -19.56
N ASP A 34 1.68 -17.00 -20.68
CA ASP A 34 1.27 -17.97 -21.71
C ASP A 34 1.32 -19.38 -21.10
N PRO A 35 0.45 -20.31 -21.52
CA PRO A 35 0.34 -21.64 -20.90
C PRO A 35 1.63 -22.49 -20.91
N ASP A 36 2.66 -22.07 -21.66
CA ASP A 36 3.97 -22.72 -21.74
C ASP A 36 5.10 -21.95 -21.02
N GLU A 37 4.82 -20.81 -20.38
CA GLU A 37 5.81 -20.01 -19.65
C GLU A 37 5.73 -20.24 -18.13
N GLU A 38 6.86 -20.61 -17.52
CA GLU A 38 7.00 -20.65 -16.07
C GLU A 38 7.26 -19.24 -15.51
N LEU A 39 6.69 -18.93 -14.34
CA LEU A 39 6.95 -17.68 -13.63
C LEU A 39 8.44 -17.57 -13.27
N ASP A 40 9.16 -16.64 -13.90
CA ASP A 40 10.48 -16.26 -13.43
C ASP A 40 10.35 -15.45 -12.13
N LYS A 41 10.50 -16.14 -10.99
CA LYS A 41 10.46 -15.55 -9.65
C LYS A 41 11.57 -14.53 -9.39
N ASP A 42 12.61 -14.51 -10.21
CA ASP A 42 13.73 -13.58 -10.11
C ASP A 42 13.52 -12.34 -10.99
N ALA A 43 12.52 -12.35 -11.88
CA ALA A 43 12.09 -11.17 -12.63
C ALA A 43 11.23 -10.24 -11.75
N PRO A 44 11.53 -8.93 -11.71
CA PRO A 44 10.68 -7.98 -11.02
C PRO A 44 9.35 -7.79 -11.75
N VAL A 45 8.28 -7.55 -10.99
CA VAL A 45 6.96 -7.20 -11.52
C VAL A 45 7.02 -5.83 -12.19
N GLU A 46 6.43 -5.74 -13.38
CA GLU A 46 6.29 -4.47 -14.09
C GLU A 46 5.14 -3.66 -13.48
N LEU A 47 5.49 -2.62 -12.72
CA LEU A 47 4.55 -1.68 -12.12
C LEU A 47 4.68 -0.32 -12.79
N ASN A 48 3.55 0.31 -13.13
CA ASN A 48 3.54 1.63 -13.74
C ASN A 48 4.15 2.68 -12.83
N THR A 49 3.91 2.58 -11.52
CA THR A 49 4.51 3.47 -10.51
C THR A 49 6.03 3.37 -10.49
N ILE A 50 6.61 2.18 -10.69
CA ILE A 50 8.06 1.98 -10.79
C ILE A 50 8.58 2.53 -12.11
N ASN A 51 7.92 2.24 -13.23
CA ASN A 51 8.30 2.75 -14.56
C ASN A 51 8.27 4.29 -14.62
N CYS A 52 7.34 4.90 -13.91
CA CYS A 52 7.18 6.35 -13.80
C CYS A 52 8.02 6.99 -12.69
N TRP A 53 8.70 6.20 -11.85
CA TRP A 53 9.34 6.67 -10.61
C TRP A 53 10.31 7.83 -10.81
N ARG A 54 11.09 7.82 -11.91
CA ARG A 54 12.10 8.86 -12.18
C ARG A 54 11.53 10.13 -12.81
N ASN A 55 10.36 10.03 -13.43
CA ASN A 55 9.79 11.09 -14.27
C ASN A 55 8.68 11.86 -13.56
N TYR A 56 8.08 11.26 -12.53
CA TYR A 56 6.96 11.79 -11.78
C TYR A 56 7.24 11.78 -10.28
N ASP A 57 6.43 12.50 -9.51
CA ASP A 57 6.57 12.57 -8.05
C ASP A 57 6.02 11.31 -7.37
N ILE A 58 6.49 10.12 -7.76
CA ILE A 58 6.04 8.85 -7.18
C ILE A 58 6.58 8.70 -5.76
N ARG A 59 5.72 8.20 -4.87
CA ARG A 59 6.00 7.92 -3.47
C ARG A 59 5.86 6.43 -3.20
N PRO A 60 6.51 5.91 -2.14
CA PRO A 60 6.42 4.49 -1.80
C PRO A 60 4.98 3.97 -1.69
N TRP A 61 4.07 4.77 -1.12
CA TRP A 61 2.67 4.38 -0.98
C TRP A 61 1.88 4.36 -2.30
N ASP A 62 2.31 5.07 -3.35
CA ASP A 62 1.74 4.90 -4.70
C ASP A 62 1.99 3.47 -5.21
N VAL A 63 3.20 2.95 -4.98
CA VAL A 63 3.58 1.58 -5.34
C VAL A 63 2.74 0.57 -4.54
N ILE A 64 2.50 0.83 -3.25
CA ILE A 64 1.65 -0.03 -2.42
C ILE A 64 0.22 -0.06 -2.94
N VAL A 65 -0.37 1.07 -3.33
CA VAL A 65 -1.72 1.10 -3.92
C VAL A 65 -1.77 0.24 -5.18
N GLU A 66 -0.80 0.39 -6.08
CA GLU A 66 -0.76 -0.40 -7.31
C GLU A 66 -0.64 -1.90 -7.00
N ILE A 67 0.24 -2.29 -6.06
CA ILE A 67 0.38 -3.69 -5.62
C ILE A 67 -0.94 -4.23 -5.05
N VAL A 68 -1.59 -3.47 -4.18
CA VAL A 68 -2.84 -3.90 -3.52
C VAL A 68 -3.97 -4.06 -4.55
N CYS A 69 -4.13 -3.09 -5.46
CA CYS A 69 -5.11 -3.17 -6.55
C CYS A 69 -4.77 -4.27 -7.57
N TYR A 70 -3.48 -4.55 -7.77
CA TYR A 70 -3.02 -5.65 -8.62
C TYR A 70 -3.33 -7.02 -7.97
N ALA A 71 -3.11 -7.15 -6.67
CA ALA A 71 -3.29 -8.41 -5.94
C ALA A 71 -4.77 -8.79 -5.72
N LEU A 72 -5.65 -7.79 -5.61
CA LEU A 72 -7.05 -7.97 -5.25
C LEU A 72 -7.96 -7.79 -6.46
N ASP A 73 -8.79 -8.80 -6.70
CA ASP A 73 -9.87 -8.77 -7.69
C ASP A 73 -11.17 -9.25 -7.01
N PRO A 74 -12.17 -8.35 -6.84
CA PRO A 74 -12.21 -6.97 -7.33
C PRO A 74 -11.28 -6.01 -6.56
N TRP A 75 -10.99 -4.85 -7.16
CA TRP A 75 -10.22 -3.79 -6.51
C TRP A 75 -10.87 -3.37 -5.18
N PRO A 76 -10.09 -3.14 -4.12
CA PRO A 76 -10.64 -2.72 -2.84
C PRO A 76 -11.13 -1.28 -2.92
N GLU A 77 -12.19 -0.97 -2.16
CA GLU A 77 -12.72 0.40 -2.05
C GLU A 77 -11.70 1.36 -1.42
N ASN A 78 -10.90 0.89 -0.46
CA ASN A 78 -9.86 1.66 0.22
C ASN A 78 -8.58 0.82 0.42
N PRO A 79 -7.53 1.01 -0.42
CA PRO A 79 -6.22 0.37 -0.23
C PRO A 79 -5.49 0.81 1.05
N PHE A 80 -5.92 1.90 1.67
CA PHE A 80 -5.34 2.47 2.90
C PHE A 80 -6.23 2.24 4.12
N ALA A 81 -7.08 1.21 4.10
CA ALA A 81 -7.98 0.90 5.20
C ALA A 81 -7.24 0.84 6.54
N ILE A 82 -7.74 1.58 7.51
CA ILE A 82 -7.11 1.74 8.82
C ILE A 82 -7.65 0.67 9.77
N ASP A 83 -6.74 0.00 10.48
CA ASP A 83 -7.08 -0.83 11.63
C ASP A 83 -7.27 0.08 12.86
N TYR A 84 -8.52 0.46 13.14
CA TYR A 84 -8.85 1.28 14.30
C TYR A 84 -8.65 0.53 15.63
N ASP A 85 -8.82 -0.79 15.63
CA ASP A 85 -8.64 -1.61 16.83
C ASP A 85 -7.17 -1.66 17.28
N TYR A 86 -6.23 -1.38 16.37
CA TYR A 86 -4.81 -1.22 16.71
C TYR A 86 -4.59 -0.04 17.67
N PHE A 87 -5.24 1.09 17.41
CA PHE A 87 -5.10 2.29 18.26
C PHE A 87 -5.58 2.03 19.68
N ASP A 88 -6.60 1.18 19.86
CA ASP A 88 -7.10 0.80 21.17
C ASP A 88 -6.15 -0.08 21.99
N LYS A 89 -5.25 -0.80 21.34
CA LYS A 89 -4.31 -1.75 21.98
C LYS A 89 -3.01 -1.09 22.43
N ILE A 90 -2.64 0.05 21.87
CA ILE A 90 -1.38 0.75 22.18
C ILE A 90 -1.53 1.71 23.36
N THR A 91 -0.40 2.04 23.99
CA THR A 91 -0.36 2.97 25.12
C THR A 91 -0.78 4.38 24.71
N MET A 92 -1.19 5.22 25.66
CA MET A 92 -1.63 6.59 25.36
C MET A 92 -0.55 7.42 24.66
N GLU A 93 0.70 7.30 25.11
CA GLU A 93 1.84 8.02 24.53
C GLU A 93 2.09 7.60 23.08
N GLU A 94 2.08 6.29 22.81
CA GLU A 94 2.20 5.75 21.45
C GLU A 94 1.00 6.13 20.58
N ARG A 95 -0.21 6.16 21.15
CA ARG A 95 -1.43 6.53 20.45
C ARG A 95 -1.35 7.94 19.91
N VAL A 96 -0.95 8.92 20.72
CA VAL A 96 -0.80 10.32 20.28
C VAL A 96 0.16 10.42 19.09
N VAL A 97 1.31 9.74 19.16
CA VAL A 97 2.32 9.75 18.07
C VAL A 97 1.81 9.04 16.83
N ALA A 98 1.22 7.85 16.98
CA ALA A 98 0.69 7.06 15.87
C ALA A 98 -0.46 7.78 15.16
N THR A 99 -1.38 8.39 15.92
CA THR A 99 -2.52 9.15 15.39
C THR A 99 -2.02 10.39 14.63
N GLY A 100 -1.05 11.13 15.16
CA GLY A 100 -0.44 12.25 14.45
C GLY A 100 0.26 11.84 13.15
N ALA A 101 1.02 10.74 13.18
CA ALA A 101 1.68 10.19 11.99
C ALA A 101 0.66 9.72 10.94
N MET A 102 -0.41 9.05 11.38
CA MET A 102 -1.48 8.57 10.51
C MET A 102 -2.22 9.74 9.85
N LEU A 103 -2.57 10.79 10.60
CA LEU A 103 -3.21 11.98 10.04
C LEU A 103 -2.35 12.66 8.97
N GLU A 104 -1.05 12.81 9.21
CA GLU A 104 -0.15 13.40 8.22
C GLU A 104 -0.01 12.50 6.98
N PHE A 105 0.02 11.18 7.16
CA PHE A 105 0.02 10.23 6.04
C PHE A 105 -1.26 10.32 5.22
N LEU A 106 -2.44 10.23 5.86
CA LEU A 106 -3.73 10.30 5.19
C LEU A 106 -3.92 11.63 4.48
N ARG A 107 -3.47 12.75 5.08
CA ARG A 107 -3.50 14.07 4.43
C ARG A 107 -2.68 14.07 3.14
N ARG A 108 -1.48 13.49 3.16
CA ARG A 108 -0.63 13.35 1.95
C ARG A 108 -1.30 12.46 0.91
N ALA A 109 -1.90 11.34 1.32
CA ALA A 109 -2.61 10.44 0.42
C ALA A 109 -3.87 11.10 -0.18
N TYR A 110 -4.64 11.85 0.62
CA TYR A 110 -5.80 12.60 0.15
C TYR A 110 -5.43 13.61 -0.94
N LEU A 111 -4.32 14.35 -0.76
CA LEU A 111 -3.83 15.32 -1.73
C LEU A 111 -3.39 14.69 -3.07
N ARG A 112 -3.14 13.37 -3.09
CA ARG A 112 -2.83 12.61 -4.32
C ARG A 112 -4.05 12.34 -5.18
N ARG A 113 -5.26 12.50 -4.63
CA ARG A 113 -6.54 12.28 -5.34
C ARG A 113 -6.67 10.87 -5.92
N TYR A 114 -6.34 9.86 -5.12
CA TYR A 114 -6.70 8.48 -5.45
C TYR A 114 -8.22 8.32 -5.62
N PHE A 115 -8.64 7.22 -6.23
CA PHE A 115 -10.05 6.89 -6.40
C PHE A 115 -10.84 6.81 -5.07
N CYS A 116 -10.15 6.57 -3.95
CA CYS A 116 -10.72 6.48 -2.61
C CYS A 116 -10.63 7.79 -1.80
N SER A 117 -10.44 8.96 -2.45
CA SER A 117 -10.19 10.23 -1.75
C SER A 117 -11.28 10.65 -0.76
N GLU A 118 -12.54 10.37 -1.05
CA GLU A 118 -13.64 10.68 -0.13
C GLU A 118 -13.59 9.83 1.14
N ILE A 119 -13.26 8.54 1.01
CA ILE A 119 -13.09 7.64 2.16
C ILE A 119 -11.91 8.10 3.01
N LEU A 120 -10.78 8.49 2.38
CA LEU A 120 -9.65 9.06 3.11
C LEU A 120 -10.01 10.33 3.89
N LEU A 121 -10.90 11.16 3.35
CA LEU A 121 -11.37 12.36 4.05
C LEU A 121 -12.24 12.01 5.27
N GLU A 122 -13.06 10.97 5.16
CA GLU A 122 -13.82 10.43 6.29
C GLU A 122 -12.90 9.85 7.37
N ASP A 123 -11.89 9.07 6.97
CA ASP A 123 -10.87 8.52 7.86
C ASP A 123 -10.11 9.64 8.59
N ILE A 124 -9.71 10.71 7.89
CA ILE A 124 -9.06 11.89 8.51
C ILE A 124 -9.95 12.49 9.60
N LYS A 125 -11.26 12.66 9.32
CA LYS A 125 -12.21 13.21 10.30
C LYS A 125 -12.33 12.31 11.52
N ARG A 126 -12.41 11.00 11.30
CA ARG A 126 -12.54 10.00 12.37
C ARG A 126 -11.29 9.98 13.26
N VAL A 127 -10.11 9.83 12.67
CA VAL A 127 -8.83 9.81 13.39
C VAL A 127 -8.58 11.15 14.11
N SER A 128 -8.98 12.28 13.53
CA SER A 128 -8.85 13.59 14.18
C SER A 128 -9.79 13.78 15.37
N ALA A 129 -10.96 13.13 15.38
CA ALA A 129 -11.89 13.21 16.50
C ALA A 129 -11.31 12.50 17.75
N GLU A 130 -10.54 11.43 17.57
CA GLU A 130 -9.90 10.69 18.67
C GLU A 130 -8.88 11.54 19.44
N LEU A 131 -8.17 12.45 18.77
CA LEU A 131 -7.27 13.41 19.42
C LEU A 131 -8.00 14.48 20.22
N SER A 132 -9.25 14.79 19.87
CA SER A 132 -10.02 15.85 20.54
C SER A 132 -10.68 15.38 21.85
N VAL A 133 -10.74 14.06 22.05
CA VAL A 133 -11.36 13.40 23.22
C VAL A 133 -10.31 12.95 24.24
N SER A 134 -9.03 12.98 23.87
CA SER A 134 -7.87 12.61 24.71
C SER A 134 -7.31 13.81 25.48
#